data_AF-A0AAV6YDR0-F1
#
_entry.id   AF-A0AAV6YDR0-F1
#
_cell.length_a   1.000
_cell.length_b   1.000
_cell.length_c   1.000
_cell.angle_alpha   90.00
_cell.angle_beta   90.00
_cell.angle_gamma   90.00
#
_symmetry.space_group_name_H-M   'P 1'
#
loop_
_entity.id
_entity.type
_entity.pdbx_description
1 polymer ?
#
loop_
_entity_poly.entity_id
_entity_poly.type
_entity_poly.pdbx_seq_one_letter_code
_entity_poly.pdbx_strand_id
1 'polypeptide(L)'
;MSDEAVELRRSLIKKKQRVPHVRTAPPTSRMTEEQEAMVRQLAEAQKKTFDSNFIYFRNYRPARRRQDPVAPHQQPPVFLMMPHINDLTTHMIKGIIDFAKIIPFFRALCMEDQIALLKGCALELCFIRFNIVFDNKTRTFSCGQFNYDSNDLAM
;
A
#
# COMPACT_ATOMS: atom_id res chain seq x y z
N MET A 1 19.55 -30.69 25.55
CA MET A 1 20.48 -30.14 24.53
C MET A 1 21.79 -29.85 25.24
N SER A 2 22.92 -30.38 24.76
CA SER A 2 24.23 -30.23 25.42
C SER A 2 24.83 -28.83 25.18
N ASP A 3 25.49 -28.26 26.18
CA ASP A 3 26.11 -26.92 26.12
C ASP A 3 27.16 -26.82 25.00
N GLU A 4 27.81 -27.94 24.64
CA GLU A 4 28.74 -28.01 23.51
C GLU A 4 28.08 -27.69 22.16
N ALA A 5 26.84 -28.11 21.96
CA ALA A 5 26.11 -27.83 20.72
C ALA A 5 25.75 -26.34 20.60
N VAL A 6 25.59 -25.66 21.73
CA VAL A 6 25.31 -24.22 21.79
C VAL A 6 26.58 -23.42 21.48
N GLU A 7 27.73 -23.83 22.00
CA GLU A 7 29.02 -23.19 21.68
C GLU A 7 29.45 -23.41 20.24
N LEU A 8 29.20 -24.61 19.68
CA LEU A 8 29.44 -24.88 18.27
C LEU A 8 28.59 -23.95 17.38
N ARG A 9 27.31 -23.72 17.72
CA ARG A 9 26.47 -22.76 17.01
C ARG A 9 26.98 -21.31 17.13
N ARG A 10 27.40 -20.89 18.32
CA ARG A 10 27.95 -19.55 18.55
C ARG A 10 29.25 -19.31 17.76
N SER A 11 30.13 -20.31 17.70
CA SER A 11 31.39 -20.20 16.95
C SER A 11 31.17 -20.15 15.44
N LEU A 12 30.21 -20.91 14.90
CA LEU A 12 29.84 -20.89 13.49
C LEU A 12 29.22 -19.55 13.06
N ILE A 13 28.38 -18.93 13.90
CA ILE A 13 27.81 -17.59 13.64
C ILE A 13 28.92 -16.54 13.57
N LYS A 14 29.86 -16.57 14.52
CA LYS A 14 31.00 -15.63 14.58
C LYS A 14 31.92 -15.77 13.36
N LYS A 15 32.06 -16.98 12.81
CA LYS A 15 32.85 -17.25 11.59
C LYS A 15 32.10 -16.82 10.31
N LYS A 16 30.77 -16.95 10.26
CA LYS A 16 29.93 -16.51 9.13
C LYS A 16 29.78 -14.98 9.06
N GLN A 17 29.97 -14.26 10.17
CA GLN A 17 30.08 -12.79 10.20
C GLN A 17 31.43 -12.25 9.69
N ARG A 18 32.40 -13.12 9.36
CA ARG A 18 33.67 -12.75 8.69
C ARG A 18 33.60 -12.87 7.16
N VAL A 19 32.41 -12.88 6.57
CA VAL A 19 32.27 -12.58 5.13
C VAL A 19 32.69 -11.12 4.95
N PRO A 20 33.53 -10.78 3.95
CA PRO A 20 33.99 -9.42 3.75
C PRO A 20 32.78 -8.49 3.66
N HIS A 21 32.69 -7.56 4.62
CA HIS A 21 31.85 -6.39 4.51
C HIS A 21 32.19 -5.75 3.17
N VAL A 22 31.25 -5.75 2.21
CA VAL A 22 31.37 -4.95 1.00
C VAL A 22 31.72 -3.55 1.49
N ARG A 23 32.91 -3.05 1.14
CA ARG A 23 33.35 -1.69 1.48
C ARG A 23 32.30 -0.74 0.91
N THR A 24 31.36 -0.29 1.75
CA THR A 24 30.49 0.82 1.39
C THR A 24 31.38 2.03 1.27
N ALA A 25 31.51 2.53 0.03
CA ALA A 25 32.10 3.83 -0.25
C ALA A 25 31.44 4.89 0.66
N PRO A 26 32.15 6.00 0.98
CA PRO A 26 31.59 7.08 1.81
C PRO A 26 30.24 7.55 1.22
N PRO A 27 29.27 7.95 2.05
CA PRO A 27 27.94 8.32 1.59
C PRO A 27 28.06 9.56 0.70
N THR A 28 28.08 9.35 -0.61
CA THR A 28 27.85 10.42 -1.56
C THR A 28 26.36 10.73 -1.49
N SER A 29 26.00 11.80 -0.79
CA SER A 29 24.63 12.32 -0.63
C SER A 29 23.98 12.80 -1.95
N ARG A 30 24.47 12.34 -3.11
CA ARG A 30 24.03 12.75 -4.43
C ARG A 30 23.47 11.52 -5.14
N MET A 31 22.18 11.57 -5.45
CA MET A 31 21.53 10.53 -6.25
C MET A 31 22.24 10.40 -7.59
N THR A 32 22.36 9.17 -8.09
CA THR A 32 22.79 8.94 -9.46
C THR A 32 21.71 9.42 -10.44
N GLU A 33 22.10 9.67 -11.69
CA GLU A 33 21.15 10.06 -12.74
C GLU A 33 20.06 8.99 -12.95
N GLU A 34 20.43 7.71 -12.83
CA GLU A 34 19.50 6.59 -12.89
C GLU A 34 18.51 6.59 -11.71
N GLN A 35 18.97 6.84 -10.49
CA GLN A 35 18.10 6.96 -9.31
C GLN A 35 17.13 8.13 -9.45
N GLU A 36 17.60 9.28 -9.95
CA GLU A 36 16.77 10.44 -10.16
C GLU A 36 15.71 10.19 -11.25
N ALA A 37 16.11 9.54 -12.35
CA ALA A 37 15.18 9.12 -13.41
C ALA A 37 14.11 8.16 -12.88
N MET A 38 14.50 7.19 -12.05
CA MET A 38 13.57 6.25 -11.41
C MET A 38 12.57 6.97 -10.51
N VAL A 39 13.02 7.89 -9.65
CA VAL A 39 12.13 8.66 -8.78
C VAL A 39 11.16 9.52 -9.60
N ARG A 40 11.65 10.20 -10.65
CA ARG A 40 10.79 10.99 -11.55
C ARG A 40 9.73 10.13 -12.22
N GLN A 41 10.09 8.95 -12.69
CA GLN A 41 9.16 8.01 -13.30
C GLN A 41 8.07 7.54 -12.33
N LEU A 42 8.45 7.16 -11.11
CA LEU A 42 7.50 6.71 -10.08
C LEU A 42 6.56 7.85 -9.65
N ALA A 43 7.09 9.06 -9.48
CA ALA A 43 6.31 10.23 -9.12
C ALA A 43 5.27 10.59 -10.20
N GLU A 44 5.67 10.54 -11.47
CA GLU A 44 4.78 10.80 -12.60
C GLU A 44 3.70 9.72 -12.75
N ALA A 45 4.08 8.45 -12.59
CA ALA A 45 3.13 7.34 -12.57
C ALA A 45 2.10 7.50 -11.44
N GLN A 46 2.55 7.88 -10.24
CA GLN A 46 1.68 8.12 -9.09
C GLN A 46 0.72 9.29 -9.38
N LYS A 47 1.20 10.42 -9.88
CA LYS A 47 0.37 11.59 -10.22
C LYS A 47 -0.71 11.27 -11.26
N LYS A 48 -0.39 10.41 -12.24
CA LYS A 48 -1.33 10.03 -13.32
C LYS A 48 -2.41 9.05 -12.87
N THR A 49 -2.18 8.29 -11.81
CA THR A 49 -3.00 7.11 -11.48
C THR A 49 -3.58 7.14 -10.08
N PHE A 50 -3.23 8.13 -9.27
CA PHE A 50 -3.83 8.37 -7.98
C PHE A 50 -4.69 9.64 -8.02
N ASP A 51 -6.00 9.43 -7.99
CA ASP A 51 -6.99 10.48 -7.81
C ASP A 51 -7.07 10.87 -6.33
N SER A 52 -6.15 11.71 -5.88
CA SER A 52 -6.05 12.13 -4.47
C SER A 52 -7.28 12.87 -3.96
N ASN A 53 -8.06 13.47 -4.85
CA ASN A 53 -9.29 14.19 -4.52
C ASN A 53 -10.54 13.31 -4.68
N PHE A 54 -10.39 12.05 -5.11
CA PHE A 54 -11.48 11.10 -5.35
C PHE A 54 -12.59 11.66 -6.26
N ILE A 55 -12.22 12.51 -7.23
CA ILE A 55 -13.16 13.14 -8.16
C ILE A 55 -13.84 12.11 -9.05
N TYR A 56 -13.15 11.02 -9.41
CA TYR A 56 -13.65 9.95 -10.27
C TYR A 56 -14.28 8.80 -9.49
N PHE A 57 -14.26 8.84 -8.17
CA PHE A 57 -14.97 7.88 -7.32
C PHE A 57 -16.47 8.21 -7.27
N ARG A 58 -17.18 7.88 -8.37
CA ARG A 58 -18.61 8.17 -8.56
C ARG A 58 -19.40 6.91 -8.90
N ASN A 59 -20.71 6.96 -8.66
CA ASN A 59 -21.66 5.88 -9.00
C ASN A 59 -21.40 4.55 -8.26
N TYR A 60 -20.71 4.60 -7.12
CA TYR A 60 -20.52 3.48 -6.22
C TYR A 60 -21.63 3.41 -5.17
N ARG A 61 -21.73 2.27 -4.47
CA ARG A 61 -22.72 2.08 -3.40
C ARG A 61 -22.49 3.12 -2.30
N PRO A 62 -23.55 3.69 -1.71
CA PRO A 62 -23.42 4.77 -0.72
C PRO A 62 -22.77 4.28 0.58
N ALA A 63 -22.02 5.17 1.24
CA ALA A 63 -21.47 4.95 2.57
C ALA A 63 -22.60 4.97 3.62
N ARG A 64 -23.15 3.80 3.96
CA ARG A 64 -24.26 3.69 4.90
C ARG A 64 -23.78 3.50 6.33
N ARG A 65 -24.21 4.40 7.21
CA ARG A 65 -23.94 4.34 8.66
C ARG A 65 -25.21 4.05 9.44
N ARG A 66 -25.06 3.64 10.70
CA ARG A 66 -26.20 3.35 11.58
C ARG A 66 -27.11 4.58 11.79
N GLN A 67 -26.55 5.79 11.73
CA GLN A 67 -27.35 7.01 11.89
C GLN A 67 -28.20 7.35 10.65
N ASP A 68 -28.04 6.64 9.53
CA ASP A 68 -28.79 6.95 8.33
C ASP A 68 -30.27 6.56 8.46
N PRO A 69 -31.21 7.43 8.05
CA PRO A 69 -32.65 7.20 8.23
C PRO A 69 -33.18 5.96 7.48
N VAL A 70 -32.44 5.43 6.51
CA VAL A 70 -32.80 4.25 5.70
C VAL A 70 -31.93 3.02 6.06
N ALA A 71 -31.19 3.06 7.17
CA ALA A 71 -30.36 1.94 7.58
C ALA A 71 -31.23 0.77 8.10
N PRO A 72 -31.08 -0.46 7.57
CA PRO A 72 -31.81 -1.62 8.09
C PRO A 72 -31.44 -1.85 9.55
N HIS A 73 -32.43 -1.75 10.44
CA HIS A 73 -32.23 -1.75 11.90
C HIS A 73 -31.66 -3.06 12.47
N GLN A 74 -31.61 -4.13 11.67
CA GLN A 74 -31.18 -5.47 12.09
C GLN A 74 -29.80 -5.87 11.54
N GLN A 75 -29.16 -5.06 10.68
CA GLN A 75 -27.83 -5.40 10.17
C GLN A 75 -26.72 -4.89 11.09
N PRO A 76 -25.68 -5.71 11.36
CA PRO A 76 -24.50 -5.24 12.06
C PRO A 76 -23.86 -4.04 11.32
N PRO A 77 -23.34 -3.02 12.03
CA PRO A 77 -22.82 -1.79 11.42
C PRO A 77 -21.75 -2.01 10.35
N VAL A 78 -20.88 -3.01 10.56
CA VAL A 78 -19.85 -3.44 9.61
C VAL A 78 -20.44 -3.79 8.23
N PHE A 79 -21.59 -4.47 8.18
CA PHE A 79 -22.21 -4.87 6.92
C PHE A 79 -22.87 -3.72 6.15
N LEU A 80 -23.11 -2.57 6.81
CA LEU A 80 -23.65 -1.38 6.15
C LEU A 80 -22.58 -0.66 5.32
N MET A 81 -21.36 -0.57 5.86
CA MET A 81 -20.22 0.08 5.18
C MET A 81 -19.50 -0.85 4.21
N MET A 82 -19.50 -2.16 4.47
CA MET A 82 -18.84 -3.19 3.65
C MET A 82 -19.02 -3.04 2.13
N PRO A 83 -20.24 -2.87 1.58
CA PRO A 83 -20.42 -2.70 0.14
C PRO A 83 -19.69 -1.48 -0.41
N HIS A 84 -19.73 -0.36 0.31
CA HIS A 84 -19.05 0.88 -0.05
C HIS A 84 -17.52 0.75 0.05
N ILE A 85 -17.03 0.15 1.13
CA ILE A 85 -15.59 -0.11 1.32
C ILE A 85 -15.06 -1.04 0.22
N ASN A 86 -15.81 -2.07 -0.16
CA ASN A 86 -15.43 -2.93 -1.28
C ASN A 86 -15.32 -2.16 -2.62
N ASP A 87 -16.24 -1.22 -2.85
CA ASP A 87 -16.20 -0.36 -4.04
C ASP A 87 -14.99 0.59 -4.02
N LEU A 88 -14.70 1.19 -2.86
CA LEU A 88 -13.54 2.04 -2.63
C LEU A 88 -12.23 1.27 -2.84
N THR A 89 -12.08 0.10 -2.22
CA THR A 89 -10.91 -0.76 -2.40
C THR A 89 -10.77 -1.20 -3.85
N THR A 90 -11.87 -1.55 -4.52
CA THR A 90 -11.87 -1.88 -5.95
C THR A 90 -11.39 -0.71 -6.82
N HIS A 91 -11.82 0.52 -6.51
CA HIS A 91 -11.37 1.72 -7.20
C HIS A 91 -9.86 1.95 -7.00
N MET A 92 -9.37 1.81 -5.77
CA MET A 92 -7.95 1.95 -5.44
C MET A 92 -7.08 0.90 -6.13
N ILE A 93 -7.52 -0.35 -6.15
CA ILE A 93 -6.81 -1.44 -6.84
C ILE A 93 -6.72 -1.17 -8.34
N LYS A 94 -7.78 -0.66 -8.98
CA LYS A 94 -7.72 -0.26 -10.40
C LYS A 94 -6.62 0.79 -10.64
N GLY A 95 -6.56 1.83 -9.80
CA GLY A 95 -5.51 2.84 -9.87
C GLY A 95 -4.10 2.28 -9.65
N ILE A 96 -3.95 1.23 -8.84
CA ILE A 96 -2.65 0.55 -8.60
C ILE A 96 -2.25 -0.31 -9.79
N ILE A 97 -3.20 -1.00 -10.42
CA ILE A 97 -2.96 -1.73 -11.66
C ILE A 97 -2.51 -0.76 -12.75
N ASP A 98 -3.18 0.39 -12.88
CA ASP A 98 -2.82 1.42 -13.86
C ASP A 98 -1.46 2.05 -13.53
N PHE A 99 -1.12 2.25 -12.25
CA PHE A 99 0.21 2.66 -11.81
C PHE A 99 1.29 1.67 -12.28
N ALA A 100 1.10 0.39 -12.00
CA ALA A 100 2.05 -0.66 -12.36
C ALA A 100 2.25 -0.74 -13.89
N LYS A 101 1.17 -0.56 -14.66
CA LYS A 101 1.23 -0.50 -16.13
C LYS A 101 2.01 0.69 -16.68
N ILE A 102 2.25 1.76 -15.92
CA ILE A 102 3.11 2.86 -16.38
C ILE A 102 4.61 2.50 -16.25
N ILE A 103 4.97 1.61 -15.32
CA ILE A 103 6.36 1.28 -15.01
C ILE A 103 6.92 0.31 -16.07
N PRO A 104 7.91 0.71 -16.89
CA PRO A 104 8.47 -0.15 -17.94
C PRO A 104 9.07 -1.45 -17.39
N PHE A 105 9.75 -1.38 -16.25
CA PHE A 105 10.34 -2.55 -15.59
C PHE A 105 9.28 -3.57 -15.17
N PHE A 106 8.09 -3.12 -14.74
CA PHE A 106 6.98 -4.02 -14.42
C PHE A 106 6.41 -4.65 -15.69
N ARG A 107 6.23 -3.86 -16.76
CA ARG A 107 5.74 -4.35 -18.05
C ARG A 107 6.67 -5.34 -18.76
N ALA A 108 7.96 -5.30 -18.44
CA ALA A 108 8.96 -6.21 -18.99
C ALA A 108 8.89 -7.63 -18.38
N LEU A 109 8.22 -7.78 -17.23
CA LEU A 109 8.01 -9.09 -16.60
C LEU A 109 6.98 -9.92 -17.38
N CYS A 110 7.02 -11.24 -17.21
CA CYS A 110 5.98 -12.10 -17.77
C CYS A 110 4.62 -11.83 -17.10
N MET A 111 3.53 -12.22 -17.76
CA MET A 111 2.18 -11.98 -17.25
C MET A 111 1.94 -12.65 -15.89
N GLU A 112 2.53 -13.81 -15.65
CA GLU A 112 2.41 -14.56 -14.40
C GLU A 112 3.04 -13.78 -13.23
N ASP A 113 4.23 -13.23 -13.42
CA ASP A 113 4.93 -12.41 -12.43
C ASP A 113 4.21 -11.09 -12.19
N GLN A 114 3.71 -10.43 -13.24
CA GLN A 114 2.92 -9.21 -13.08
C GLN A 114 1.67 -9.46 -12.22
N ILE A 115 0.96 -10.56 -12.46
CA ILE A 115 -0.21 -10.96 -11.68
C ILE A 115 0.18 -11.33 -10.25
N ALA A 116 1.26 -12.09 -10.06
CA ALA A 116 1.73 -12.51 -8.74
C ALA A 116 2.11 -11.30 -7.88
N LEU A 117 2.86 -10.34 -8.45
CA LEU A 117 3.23 -9.11 -7.77
C LEU A 117 2.01 -8.27 -7.38
N LEU A 118 1.07 -8.03 -8.32
CA LEU A 118 -0.14 -7.27 -8.02
C LEU A 118 -1.01 -7.94 -6.95
N LYS A 119 -1.15 -9.27 -6.99
CA LYS A 119 -1.86 -10.03 -5.95
C LYS A 119 -1.18 -9.89 -4.58
N GLY A 120 0.16 -9.86 -4.55
CA GLY A 120 0.94 -9.72 -3.33
C GLY A 120 0.89 -8.32 -2.71
N CYS A 121 0.94 -7.26 -3.52
CA CYS A 121 1.17 -5.90 -3.01
C CYS A 121 0.00 -4.92 -3.15
N ALA A 122 -1.08 -5.24 -3.89
CA ALA A 122 -2.12 -4.25 -4.19
C ALA A 122 -2.78 -3.66 -2.94
N LEU A 123 -3.02 -4.47 -1.90
CA LEU A 123 -3.60 -3.95 -0.65
C LEU A 123 -2.59 -3.08 0.14
N GLU A 124 -1.31 -3.44 0.17
CA GLU A 124 -0.27 -2.65 0.82
C GLU A 124 -0.14 -1.27 0.17
N LEU A 125 -0.15 -1.23 -1.17
CA LEU A 125 -0.13 0.02 -1.92
C LEU A 125 -1.43 0.84 -1.73
N CYS A 126 -2.58 0.21 -1.52
CA CYS A 126 -3.80 0.92 -1.12
C CYS A 126 -3.58 1.66 0.20
N PHE A 127 -3.02 0.98 1.22
CA PHE A 127 -2.77 1.60 2.53
C PHE A 127 -1.74 2.74 2.47
N ILE A 128 -0.68 2.59 1.66
CA ILE A 128 0.28 3.67 1.43
C ILE A 128 -0.42 4.89 0.80
N ARG A 129 -1.29 4.68 -0.19
CA ARG A 129 -2.08 5.77 -0.80
C ARG A 129 -3.07 6.39 0.17
N PHE A 130 -3.72 5.60 1.02
CA PHE A 130 -4.61 6.13 2.06
C PHE A 130 -3.87 7.02 3.06
N ASN A 131 -2.60 6.73 3.36
CA ASN A 131 -1.81 7.57 4.24
C ASN A 131 -1.65 9.01 3.70
N ILE A 132 -1.64 9.20 2.37
CA ILE A 132 -1.56 10.53 1.75
C ILE A 132 -2.79 11.38 2.05
N VAL A 133 -3.95 10.75 2.25
CA VAL A 133 -5.24 11.42 2.52
C VAL A 133 -5.67 11.29 3.98
N PHE A 134 -4.78 10.82 4.85
CA PHE A 134 -5.03 10.71 6.28
C PHE A 134 -4.70 12.02 6.99
N ASP A 135 -5.68 12.55 7.73
CA ASP A 135 -5.48 13.68 8.64
C ASP A 135 -5.24 13.17 10.06
N ASN A 136 -4.04 13.42 10.58
CA ASN A 136 -3.64 13.00 11.91
C ASN A 136 -4.37 13.75 13.04
N LYS A 137 -4.89 14.96 12.80
CA LYS A 137 -5.60 15.76 13.81
C LYS A 137 -7.00 15.20 14.05
N THR A 138 -7.74 14.93 12.98
CA THR A 138 -9.11 14.40 13.04
C THR A 138 -9.14 12.88 13.16
N ARG A 139 -8.01 12.20 12.89
CA ARG A 139 -7.92 10.73 12.78
C ARG A 139 -8.85 10.17 11.71
N THR A 140 -9.02 10.91 10.61
CA THR A 140 -9.91 10.53 9.50
C THR A 140 -9.17 10.47 8.16
N PHE A 141 -9.72 9.70 7.22
CA PHE A 141 -9.28 9.64 5.83
C PHE A 141 -10.20 10.52 4.97
N SER A 142 -9.64 11.56 4.35
CA SER A 142 -10.37 12.55 3.54
C SER A 142 -10.36 12.16 2.06
N CYS A 143 -11.38 11.43 1.63
CA CYS A 143 -11.50 10.91 0.27
C CYS A 143 -12.52 11.72 -0.54
N GLY A 144 -12.14 12.94 -0.90
CA GLY A 144 -13.03 13.87 -1.61
C GLY A 144 -14.21 14.29 -0.74
N GLN A 145 -15.43 13.93 -1.16
CA GLN A 145 -16.65 14.21 -0.40
C GLN A 145 -16.87 13.25 0.79
N PHE A 146 -16.10 12.17 0.87
CA PHE A 146 -16.24 11.17 1.92
C PHE A 146 -15.14 11.35 2.97
N ASN A 147 -15.54 11.24 4.25
CA ASN A 147 -14.63 11.16 5.38
C ASN A 147 -14.89 9.86 6.11
N TYR A 148 -13.83 9.09 6.37
CA TYR A 148 -13.89 7.82 7.10
C TYR A 148 -13.12 7.91 8.41
N ASP A 149 -13.69 7.39 9.49
CA ASP A 149 -13.02 7.23 10.78
C ASP A 149 -12.61 5.76 11.04
N SER A 150 -12.08 5.50 12.24
CA SER A 150 -11.72 4.14 12.64
C SER A 150 -12.91 3.18 12.78
N ASN A 151 -14.12 3.70 13.03
CA ASN A 151 -15.33 2.88 13.17
C ASN A 151 -15.87 2.44 11.80
N ASP A 152 -15.73 3.29 10.79
CA ASP A 152 -16.11 3.00 9.41
C ASP A 152 -15.25 1.90 8.77
N LEU A 153 -13.99 1.79 9.21
CA LEU A 153 -12.98 0.87 8.68
C LEU A 153 -12.75 -0.39 9.54
N ALA A 154 -13.37 -0.46 10.72
CA ALA A 154 -13.34 -1.65 11.55
C ALA A 154 -14.21 -2.75 10.93
N MET A 155 -13.55 -3.76 10.34
CA MET A 155 -14.18 -4.96 9.78
C MET A 155 -14.14 -6.12 10.78
#